data_AF-A0A435VES0-F1
#
_entry.id   AF-A0A435VES0-F1
#
_cell.length_a   1.000
_cell.length_b   1.000
_cell.length_c   1.000
_cell.angle_alpha   90.00
_cell.angle_beta   90.00
_cell.angle_gamma   90.00
#
_symmetry.space_group_name_H-M   'P 1'
#
loop_
_entity.id
_entity.type
_entity.pdbx_description
1 polymer ?
#
loop_
_entity_poly.entity_id
_entity_poly.type
_entity_poly.pdbx_seq_one_letter_code
_entity_poly.pdbx_strand_id
1 'polypeptide(L)'
;MSGKDEAELSRLMRAAIAGDERAYADFLHRIAALVRGFARRKIVQGGVDPEDVVQETLLAIHVKRHTWRQDAPVLPWVYAIARFKLIDAFRRRGRRIEIDVDDIAETFAEPETETVSERDINRALDGLSPA
;
A
#
# COMPACT_ATOMS: atom_id res chain seq x y z
N MET A 1 15.24 4.34 5.23
CA MET A 1 14.80 3.11 5.92
C MET A 1 15.62 1.97 5.36
N SER A 2 16.19 1.11 6.21
CA SER A 2 17.16 0.09 5.79
C SER A 2 16.45 -1.16 5.26
N GLY A 3 17.07 -1.92 4.36
CA GLY A 3 16.55 -3.24 3.94
C GLY A 3 16.38 -4.23 5.10
N LYS A 4 17.08 -4.02 6.23
CA LYS A 4 16.88 -4.77 7.47
C LYS A 4 15.51 -4.48 8.12
N ASP A 5 15.04 -3.24 8.04
CA ASP A 5 13.75 -2.84 8.61
C ASP A 5 12.59 -3.50 7.85
N GLU A 6 12.70 -3.56 6.52
CA GLU A 6 11.76 -4.26 5.63
C GLU A 6 11.67 -5.76 5.95
N ALA A 7 12.82 -6.43 6.06
CA ALA A 7 12.88 -7.86 6.36
C ALA A 7 12.24 -8.18 7.72
N GLU A 8 12.49 -7.34 8.73
CA GLU A 8 11.89 -7.49 10.06
C GLU A 8 10.38 -7.26 10.05
N LEU A 9 9.88 -6.25 9.35
CA LEU A 9 8.44 -6.02 9.20
C LEU A 9 7.75 -7.19 8.49
N SER A 10 8.36 -7.71 7.43
CA SER A 10 7.87 -8.90 6.72
C SER A 10 7.86 -10.13 7.63
N ARG A 11 8.87 -10.31 8.48
CA ARG A 11 8.92 -11.39 9.49
C ARG A 11 7.78 -11.26 10.50
N LEU A 12 7.56 -10.07 11.06
CA LEU A 12 6.48 -9.81 12.01
C LEU A 12 5.10 -10.06 11.38
N MET A 13 4.90 -9.64 10.13
CA MET A 13 3.63 -9.85 9.42
C MET A 13 3.36 -11.34 9.14
N ARG A 14 4.39 -12.12 8.78
CA ARG A 14 4.26 -13.58 8.62
C ARG A 14 3.86 -14.26 9.94
N ALA A 15 4.50 -13.89 11.05
CA ALA A 15 4.14 -14.40 12.37
C ALA A 15 2.71 -14.01 12.77
N ALA A 16 2.31 -12.77 12.50
CA ALA A 16 0.95 -12.29 12.72
C ALA A 16 -0.11 -13.09 11.94
N ILE A 17 0.15 -13.40 10.67
CA ILE A 17 -0.73 -14.26 9.86
C ILE A 17 -0.80 -15.68 10.43
N ALA A 18 0.29 -16.18 11.01
CA ALA A 18 0.34 -17.46 11.70
C ALA A 18 -0.31 -17.44 13.11
N GLY A 19 -0.83 -16.30 13.58
CA GLY A 19 -1.56 -16.17 14.84
C GLY A 19 -0.77 -15.55 16.01
N ASP A 20 0.44 -15.04 15.79
CA ASP A 20 1.20 -14.34 16.82
C ASP A 20 0.69 -12.91 17.01
N GLU A 21 -0.15 -12.71 18.03
CA GLU A 21 -0.73 -11.41 18.37
C GLU A 21 0.33 -10.37 18.81
N ARG A 22 1.43 -10.80 19.44
CA ARG A 22 2.50 -9.89 19.86
C ARG A 22 3.26 -9.38 18.66
N ALA A 23 3.61 -10.28 17.74
CA ALA A 23 4.23 -9.89 16.48
C ALA A 23 3.33 -8.92 15.69
N TYR A 24 2.02 -9.14 15.73
CA TYR A 24 1.06 -8.24 15.08
C TYR A 24 1.01 -6.86 15.74
N ALA A 25 0.98 -6.79 17.07
CA ALA A 25 1.02 -5.51 17.79
C ALA A 25 2.31 -4.74 17.50
N ASP A 26 3.46 -5.43 17.47
CA ASP A 26 4.76 -4.83 17.14
C ASP A 26 4.80 -4.33 15.69
N PHE A 27 4.25 -5.10 14.76
CA PHE A 27 4.09 -4.70 13.37
C PHE A 27 3.25 -3.41 13.25
N LEU A 28 2.04 -3.40 13.84
CA LEU A 28 1.15 -2.25 13.77
C LEU A 28 1.76 -0.99 14.39
N HIS A 29 2.47 -1.10 15.52
CA HIS A 29 3.16 0.04 16.13
C HIS A 29 4.20 0.67 15.20
N ARG A 30 5.01 -0.15 14.54
CA ARG A 30 6.05 0.32 13.60
C ARG A 30 5.42 0.93 12.36
N ILE A 31 4.39 0.27 11.79
CA ILE A 31 3.67 0.78 10.63
C ILE A 31 2.96 2.10 10.95
N ALA A 32 2.36 2.24 12.13
CA ALA A 32 1.72 3.49 12.55
C ALA A 32 2.69 4.68 12.51
N ALA A 33 3.92 4.51 13.00
CA ALA A 33 4.95 5.54 12.96
C ALA A 33 5.34 5.92 11.52
N LEU A 34 5.51 4.93 10.63
CA LEU A 34 5.85 5.14 9.23
C LEU A 34 4.74 5.85 8.46
N VAL A 35 3.50 5.37 8.60
CA VAL A 35 2.32 5.94 7.93
C VAL A 35 2.06 7.35 8.44
N ARG A 36 2.25 7.63 9.74
CA ARG A 36 2.12 8.98 10.29
C ARG A 36 3.15 9.93 9.69
N GLY A 37 4.40 9.51 9.53
CA GLY A 37 5.44 10.30 8.86
C GLY A 37 5.10 10.56 7.39
N PHE A 38 4.60 9.54 6.68
CA PHE A 38 4.12 9.67 5.31
C PHE A 38 2.95 10.66 5.18
N ALA A 39 1.91 10.51 6.00
CA ALA A 39 0.73 11.37 5.97
C ALA A 39 1.07 12.82 6.30
N ARG A 40 1.89 13.07 7.34
CA ARG A 40 2.35 14.42 7.71
C ARG A 40 3.12 15.11 6.60
N ARG A 41 3.92 14.39 5.81
CA ARG A 41 4.64 14.97 4.66
C ARG A 41 3.72 15.35 3.51
N LYS A 42 2.66 14.57 3.27
CA LYS A 42 1.74 14.79 2.14
C LYS A 42 0.59 15.75 2.48
N ILE A 43 0.24 15.89 3.77
CA ILE A 43 -0.78 16.83 4.24
C ILE A 43 -0.09 18.15 4.60
N VAL A 44 0.08 19.03 3.62
CA VAL A 44 0.77 20.33 3.77
C VAL A 44 -0.19 21.46 4.19
N GLN A 45 -1.48 21.34 3.86
CA GLN A 45 -2.49 22.38 4.10
C GLN A 45 -3.76 21.76 4.71
N GLY A 46 -4.33 22.46 5.70
CA GLY A 46 -5.42 21.96 6.54
C GLY A 46 -6.57 21.32 5.76
N GLY A 47 -7.06 20.19 6.26
CA GLY A 47 -8.06 19.41 5.53
C GLY A 47 -8.15 17.95 5.93
N VAL A 48 -7.06 17.34 6.38
CA VAL A 48 -7.08 15.92 6.76
C VAL A 48 -6.26 15.81 8.02
N ASP A 49 -6.76 15.11 9.03
CA ASP A 49 -5.92 14.74 10.16
C ASP A 49 -5.03 13.58 9.73
N PRO A 50 -3.69 13.69 9.83
CA PRO A 50 -2.80 12.57 9.58
C PRO A 50 -3.15 11.33 10.40
N GLU A 51 -3.70 11.49 11.62
CA GLU A 51 -4.06 10.36 12.47
C GLU A 51 -5.29 9.61 11.96
N ASP A 52 -6.21 10.28 11.27
CA ASP A 52 -7.33 9.60 10.60
C ASP A 52 -6.82 8.66 9.50
N VAL A 53 -5.84 9.13 8.71
CA VAL A 53 -5.21 8.32 7.65
C VAL A 53 -4.47 7.13 8.26
N VAL A 54 -3.77 7.33 9.39
CA VAL A 54 -3.11 6.23 10.12
C VAL A 54 -4.12 5.18 10.55
N GLN A 55 -5.18 5.57 11.27
CA GLN A 55 -6.20 4.66 11.76
C GLN A 55 -6.86 3.87 10.63
N GLU A 56 -7.32 4.56 9.58
CA GLU A 56 -7.92 3.95 8.39
C GLU A 56 -6.97 2.97 7.69
N THR A 57 -5.67 3.26 7.69
CA THR A 57 -4.65 2.39 7.11
C THR A 57 -4.47 1.13 7.95
N LEU A 58 -4.33 1.26 9.27
CA LEU A 58 -4.17 0.10 10.16
C LEU A 58 -5.40 -0.81 10.14
N LEU A 59 -6.61 -0.23 10.09
CA LEU A 59 -7.86 -0.98 9.90
C LEU A 59 -7.88 -1.72 8.57
N ALA A 60 -7.50 -1.05 7.48
CA ALA A 60 -7.44 -1.69 6.16
C ALA A 60 -6.39 -2.80 6.08
N ILE A 61 -5.23 -2.62 6.72
CA ILE A 61 -4.22 -3.67 6.89
C ILE A 61 -4.81 -4.85 7.65
N HIS A 62 -5.51 -4.61 8.75
CA HIS A 62 -6.13 -5.69 9.53
C HIS A 62 -7.06 -6.54 8.67
N VAL A 63 -7.95 -5.89 7.92
CA VAL A 63 -8.92 -6.56 7.05
C VAL A 63 -8.23 -7.29 5.90
N LYS A 64 -7.23 -6.67 5.28
CA LYS A 64 -6.60 -7.16 4.05
C LYS A 64 -5.31 -7.96 4.27
N ARG A 65 -4.87 -8.20 5.51
CA ARG A 65 -3.58 -8.88 5.79
C ARG A 65 -3.40 -10.21 5.06
N HIS A 66 -4.50 -10.93 4.82
CA HIS A 66 -4.51 -12.20 4.10
C HIS A 66 -4.26 -12.06 2.58
N THR A 67 -4.39 -10.85 2.02
CA THR A 67 -4.11 -10.57 0.60
C THR A 67 -2.65 -10.23 0.35
N TRP A 68 -1.84 -10.06 1.41
CA TRP A 68 -0.42 -9.80 1.23
C TRP A 68 0.30 -11.10 0.81
N ARG A 69 1.07 -10.97 -0.28
CA ARG A 69 1.95 -12.02 -0.79
C ARG A 69 3.18 -12.12 0.10
N GLN A 70 3.32 -13.22 0.83
CA GLN A 70 4.38 -13.40 1.84
C GLN A 70 5.81 -13.52 1.26
N ASP A 71 5.92 -13.69 -0.06
CA ASP A 71 7.15 -13.66 -0.85
C ASP A 71 7.53 -12.24 -1.32
N ALA A 72 6.63 -11.27 -1.17
CA ALA A 72 6.86 -9.87 -1.54
C ALA A 72 7.19 -8.99 -0.32
N PRO A 73 7.90 -7.86 -0.51
CA PRO A 73 8.08 -6.85 0.53
C PRO A 73 6.73 -6.33 1.05
N VAL A 74 6.62 -6.08 2.36
CA VAL A 74 5.40 -5.63 3.02
C VAL A 74 5.19 -4.12 2.94
N LEU A 75 6.25 -3.31 2.91
CA LEU A 75 6.08 -1.85 2.92
C LEU A 75 5.42 -1.29 1.65
N PRO A 76 5.74 -1.75 0.41
CA PRO A 76 5.02 -1.31 -0.78
C PRO A 76 3.51 -1.58 -0.69
N TRP A 77 3.14 -2.75 -0.16
CA TRP A 77 1.73 -3.10 0.07
C TRP A 77 1.07 -2.19 1.12
N VAL A 78 1.76 -1.87 2.21
CA VAL A 78 1.29 -0.91 3.23
C VAL A 78 1.12 0.50 2.65
N TYR A 79 2.12 1.01 1.92
CA TYR A 79 2.07 2.35 1.36
C TYR A 79 1.01 2.49 0.26
N ALA A 80 0.74 1.43 -0.51
CA ALA A 80 -0.38 1.40 -1.44
C ALA A 80 -1.73 1.61 -0.71
N ILE A 81 -1.94 0.93 0.43
CA ILE A 81 -3.12 1.14 1.27
C ILE A 81 -3.16 2.57 1.82
N ALA A 82 -2.05 3.04 2.40
CA ALA A 82 -1.97 4.39 2.98
C ALA A 82 -2.26 5.48 1.96
N ARG A 83 -1.73 5.35 0.73
CA ARG A 83 -1.99 6.26 -0.39
C ARG A 83 -3.47 6.28 -0.75
N PHE A 84 -4.09 5.10 -0.89
CA PHE A 84 -5.51 5.00 -1.18
C PHE A 84 -6.35 5.71 -0.11
N LYS A 85 -6.02 5.48 1.18
CA LYS A 85 -6.72 6.11 2.31
C LYS A 85 -6.53 7.63 2.36
N LEU A 86 -5.34 8.12 2.03
CA LEU A 86 -5.07 9.55 1.92
C LEU A 86 -5.90 10.21 0.82
N ILE A 87 -5.93 9.60 -0.39
CA ILE A 87 -6.73 10.08 -1.52
C ILE A 87 -8.22 10.10 -1.14
N ASP A 88 -8.70 9.03 -0.52
CA ASP A 88 -10.09 8.91 -0.07
C ASP A 88 -10.45 9.98 0.97
N ALA A 89 -9.59 10.24 1.95
CA ALA A 89 -9.78 11.28 2.95
C ALA A 89 -9.89 12.67 2.32
N PHE A 90 -9.06 12.96 1.33
CA PHE A 90 -9.11 14.21 0.58
C PHE A 90 -10.37 14.35 -0.30
N ARG A 91 -10.77 13.27 -0.98
CA ARG A 91 -12.00 13.24 -1.80
C ARG A 91 -13.24 13.55 -0.95
N ARG A 92 -13.35 12.95 0.23
CA ARG A 92 -14.47 13.15 1.16
C ARG A 92 -14.64 14.60 1.61
N ARG A 93 -13.58 15.42 1.58
CA ARG A 93 -13.64 16.83 2.01
C ARG A 93 -13.93 17.83 0.87
N GLY A 94 -14.12 17.36 -0.36
CA GLY A 94 -14.56 18.22 -1.47
C GLY A 94 -13.51 19.20 -2.01
N ARG A 95 -12.23 19.08 -1.63
CA ARG A 95 -11.14 19.80 -2.30
C ARG A 95 -10.76 19.07 -3.59
N ARG A 96 -10.72 19.79 -4.71
CA ARG A 96 -10.07 19.33 -5.95
C ARG A 96 -8.57 19.29 -5.66
N ILE A 97 -7.98 18.10 -5.69
CA ILE A 97 -6.54 17.94 -5.46
C ILE A 97 -5.90 17.46 -6.74
N GLU A 98 -5.01 18.28 -7.27
CA GLU A 98 -3.95 17.84 -8.18
C GLU A 98 -2.91 17.16 -7.31
N ILE A 99 -3.05 15.84 -7.19
CA ILE A 99 -2.00 15.01 -6.59
C ILE A 99 -1.07 14.68 -7.74
N ASP A 100 0.14 15.27 -7.73
CA ASP A 100 1.17 14.87 -8.66
C ASP A 100 1.50 13.40 -8.45
N VAL A 101 1.25 12.59 -9.48
CA VAL A 101 1.38 11.13 -9.43
C VAL A 101 2.87 10.74 -9.49
N ASP A 102 3.71 11.60 -10.05
CA ASP A 102 5.13 11.34 -10.27
C ASP A 102 5.95 11.41 -8.97
N ASP A 103 5.57 12.31 -8.04
CA ASP A 103 6.10 12.43 -6.67
C ASP A 103 5.78 11.22 -5.74
N ILE A 104 5.16 10.18 -6.30
CA ILE A 104 4.62 9.02 -5.58
C ILE A 104 5.16 7.70 -6.18
N ALA A 105 5.78 7.74 -7.36
CA ALA A 105 6.35 6.57 -8.02
C ALA A 105 7.69 6.10 -7.39
N GLU A 106 8.46 7.00 -6.76
CA GLU A 106 9.81 6.71 -6.24
C GLU A 106 9.89 5.64 -5.13
N THR A 107 8.78 5.22 -4.52
CA THR A 107 8.78 4.23 -3.42
C THR A 107 8.31 2.84 -3.86
N PHE A 108 7.89 2.69 -5.11
CA PHE A 108 7.62 1.37 -5.67
C PHE A 108 8.95 0.78 -6.15
N ALA A 109 9.29 -0.43 -5.71
CA ALA A 109 9.99 -1.31 -6.63
C ALA A 109 9.10 -1.35 -7.87
N GLU A 110 9.66 -0.99 -9.04
CA GLU A 110 8.91 -0.93 -10.30
C GLU A 110 7.96 -2.13 -10.33
N PRO A 111 6.65 -1.92 -10.61
CA PRO A 111 5.83 -3.07 -10.94
C PRO A 111 6.60 -3.78 -12.03
N GLU A 112 6.95 -5.05 -11.85
CA GLU A 112 7.42 -5.86 -12.95
C GLU A 112 6.38 -5.62 -14.05
N THR A 113 6.76 -4.86 -15.06
CA THR A 113 5.94 -4.74 -16.26
C THR A 113 5.96 -6.14 -16.80
N GLU A 114 4.93 -6.90 -16.45
CA GLU A 114 4.63 -8.17 -17.08
C GLU A 114 4.32 -7.78 -18.53
N THR A 115 5.37 -7.69 -19.35
CA THR A 115 5.26 -7.40 -20.76
C THR A 115 4.55 -8.59 -21.36
N VAL A 116 3.23 -8.52 -21.43
CA VAL A 116 2.43 -9.50 -22.15
C VAL A 116 2.97 -9.51 -23.59
N SER A 117 3.51 -10.66 -24.01
CA SER A 117 4.06 -10.79 -25.35
C SER A 117 2.96 -10.50 -26.37
N GLU A 118 3.27 -9.82 -27.48
CA GLU A 118 2.34 -9.64 -28.60
C GLU A 118 1.67 -10.97 -29.02
N ARG A 119 2.36 -12.10 -28.84
CA ARG A 119 1.82 -13.44 -29.09
C ARG A 119 0.68 -13.83 -28.16
N ASP A 120 0.74 -13.45 -26.90
CA ASP A 120 -0.31 -13.76 -25.92
C ASP A 120 -1.53 -12.86 -26.11
N ILE A 121 -1.31 -11.60 -26.53
CA ILE A 121 -2.38 -10.69 -26.94
C ILE A 121 -3.10 -11.24 -28.17
N ASN A 122 -2.37 -11.64 -29.21
CA ASN A 122 -2.96 -12.19 -30.44
C ASN A 122 -3.72 -13.49 -30.17
N ARG A 123 -3.20 -14.38 -29.32
CA ARG A 123 -3.91 -15.61 -28.91
C ARG A 123 -5.24 -15.31 -28.20
N ALA A 124 -5.27 -14.28 -27.34
CA ALA A 124 -6.50 -13.89 -26.64
C ALA A 124 -7.53 -13.27 -27.60
N LEU A 125 -7.07 -12.51 -28.60
CA LEU A 125 -7.93 -11.93 -29.63
C LEU A 125 -8.53 -12.99 -30.56
N ASP A 126 -7.77 -14.02 -30.93
CA ASP A 126 -8.25 -15.15 -31.75
C ASP A 126 -9.31 -16.01 -31.04
N GLY A 127 -9.38 -15.93 -29.71
CA GLY A 127 -10.37 -16.62 -28.89
C GLY A 127 -11.70 -15.87 -28.71
N LEU A 128 -11.78 -14.62 -29.18
CA LEU A 128 -13.03 -13.86 -29.12
C LEU A 128 -13.94 -14.33 -30.26
N SER A 129 -15.09 -14.89 -29.92
CA SER A 129 -16.09 -15.23 -30.92
C SER A 129 -16.58 -13.94 -31.60
N PRO A 130 -16.73 -13.92 -32.94
CA PRO A 130 -17.20 -12.73 -33.63
C PRO A 130 -18.61 -12.35 -33.13
N ALA A 131 -18.82 -11.05 -32.90
CA ALA A 131 -20.16 -10.50 -32.66
C ALA A 131 -21.01 -10.55 -33.93
#